data_AF-A0A5E4FS47-F1
#
_entry.id   AF-A0A5E4FS47-F1
#
_cell.length_a   1.000
_cell.length_b   1.000
_cell.length_c   1.000
_cell.angle_alpha   90.00
_cell.angle_beta   90.00
_cell.angle_gamma   90.00
#
_symmetry.space_group_name_H-M   'P 1'
#
loop_
_entity.id
_entity.type
_entity.pdbx_description
1 polymer ?
#
loop_
_entity_poly.entity_id
_entity_poly.type
_entity_poly.pdbx_seq_one_letter_code
_entity_poly.pdbx_strand_id
1 'polypeptide(L)'
;MAMDDRLAELNPKPRTCVVFGGRGFLGRSLVLRLLKLGKWIVRVADSTQSLHLDPSERDSLLSQALSSGIASLHGVDVRDKSQIITAIKGSSVVFYFDGADLRTDDFYHCYMIVVQGAKNVISGCRECKVRRLIYNSSADVVFDGSHDINNGDESLPYPWKFDDMLSDFKAQAEALVLRSNDIDGLLTCALRPSNVFGHGDSHLVPFLVNLAKSGWGKFIIGSGENRSDFTYAENVTHAHICAEEALDNRMVSAAGKAFFITNLEPANFWEFVTLILDGLGYQRPLVKVPAKMARYILLFFKLMTEKYGLIKHNHSMSAHYIQLASHTRTFDCTAARNQIGYSPVVSLEEGVTLTIESFSHLAKYSSFTSYSDFNEQSKVEKLLGSGEVADILLWRDEKKSFTYFLALSLLFYWFFLCGRTFASSVSKLLLLVSFGLYGYGILPPKILGLTVKSLSLSCFEIPEMAVKDMIATIAYLWNRGVGYMRQLAQGDDWDIFFKFAASLYFLKLISSQALTVVIGVALVFAFTLFFIYEQYESEIDGFAKLLFNSTMLVFGSLRTNVPASVQLFLENHGIWRHGKGHATIKHQK
;
A
#
# COMPACT_ATOMS: atom_id res chain seq x y z
N MET A 1 18.77 -11.93 -67.07
CA MET A 1 19.33 -10.86 -66.22
C MET A 1 18.28 -9.98 -65.54
N ALA A 2 17.03 -9.87 -66.05
CA ALA A 2 15.97 -9.06 -65.42
C ALA A 2 15.02 -9.81 -64.45
N MET A 3 15.22 -11.13 -64.26
CA MET A 3 14.36 -11.97 -63.42
C MET A 3 14.96 -12.25 -62.04
N ASP A 4 16.26 -12.00 -61.86
CA ASP A 4 17.00 -12.20 -60.61
C ASP A 4 16.88 -10.97 -59.69
N ASP A 5 16.84 -9.76 -60.27
CA ASP A 5 16.64 -8.51 -59.52
C ASP A 5 15.22 -8.38 -58.91
N ARG A 6 14.21 -9.02 -59.52
CA ARG A 6 12.83 -9.03 -58.98
C ARG A 6 12.65 -10.00 -57.79
N LEU A 7 13.51 -11.03 -57.68
CA LEU A 7 13.52 -11.95 -56.54
C LEU A 7 14.30 -11.38 -55.34
N ALA A 8 15.23 -10.45 -55.58
CA ALA A 8 15.93 -9.71 -54.52
C ALA A 8 15.04 -8.67 -53.80
N GLU A 9 13.98 -8.18 -54.44
CA GLU A 9 12.97 -7.30 -53.80
C GLU A 9 12.00 -8.07 -52.88
N LEU A 10 11.91 -9.41 -53.03
CA LEU A 10 11.01 -10.26 -52.24
C LEU A 10 11.61 -10.75 -50.91
N ASN A 11 12.91 -10.53 -50.67
CA ASN A 11 13.56 -10.81 -49.39
C ASN A 11 14.48 -9.62 -49.01
N PRO A 12 13.94 -8.55 -48.40
CA PRO A 12 14.78 -7.46 -47.93
C PRO A 12 15.82 -8.01 -46.95
N LYS A 13 17.10 -7.68 -47.17
CA LYS A 13 18.16 -7.99 -46.19
C LYS A 13 17.68 -7.57 -44.80
N PRO A 14 17.80 -8.44 -43.79
CA PRO A 14 17.27 -8.15 -42.47
C PRO A 14 17.97 -6.90 -41.91
N ARG A 15 17.18 -5.93 -41.48
CA ARG A 15 17.69 -4.65 -40.96
C ARG A 15 18.14 -4.85 -39.51
N THR A 16 19.22 -4.20 -39.10
CA THR A 16 19.67 -4.26 -37.71
C THR A 16 19.02 -3.16 -36.89
N CYS A 17 18.42 -3.53 -35.75
CA CYS A 17 17.90 -2.60 -34.75
C CYS A 17 18.60 -2.80 -33.41
N VAL A 18 18.73 -1.73 -32.64
CA VAL A 18 19.25 -1.78 -31.26
C VAL A 18 18.14 -1.38 -30.31
N VAL A 19 17.93 -2.17 -29.26
CA VAL A 19 16.99 -1.87 -28.17
C VAL A 19 17.80 -1.66 -26.90
N PHE A 20 17.95 -0.40 -26.50
CA PHE A 20 18.49 -0.05 -25.19
C PHE A 20 17.43 -0.27 -24.11
N GLY A 21 17.82 -0.86 -22.98
CA GLY A 21 16.88 -1.27 -21.93
C GLY A 21 16.01 -2.45 -22.36
N GLY A 22 16.48 -3.24 -23.34
CA GLY A 22 15.71 -4.35 -23.92
C GLY A 22 15.45 -5.53 -22.96
N ARG A 23 16.01 -5.52 -21.74
CA ARG A 23 15.65 -6.48 -20.69
C ARG A 23 14.57 -5.96 -19.73
N GLY A 24 14.28 -4.67 -19.74
CA GLY A 24 13.20 -4.09 -18.95
C GLY A 24 11.84 -4.58 -19.41
N PHE A 25 10.81 -4.35 -18.60
CA PHE A 25 9.42 -4.74 -18.87
C PHE A 25 8.95 -4.41 -20.31
N LEU A 26 9.04 -3.14 -20.71
CA LEU A 26 8.66 -2.70 -22.06
C LEU A 26 9.65 -3.14 -23.14
N GLY A 27 10.94 -3.01 -22.88
CA GLY A 27 12.00 -3.34 -23.84
C GLY A 27 11.96 -4.81 -24.23
N ARG A 28 11.70 -5.71 -23.27
CA ARG A 28 11.56 -7.15 -23.49
C ARG A 28 10.38 -7.46 -24.39
N SER A 29 9.22 -6.84 -24.13
CA SER A 29 8.03 -7.00 -24.97
C SER A 29 8.31 -6.53 -26.40
N LEU A 30 9.06 -5.43 -26.58
CA LEU A 30 9.45 -4.96 -27.91
C LEU A 30 10.37 -5.94 -28.62
N VAL A 31 11.39 -6.46 -27.93
CA VAL A 31 12.32 -7.46 -28.50
C VAL A 31 11.56 -8.69 -28.99
N LEU A 32 10.63 -9.22 -28.18
CA LEU A 32 9.81 -10.36 -28.58
C LEU A 32 8.93 -10.04 -29.81
N ARG A 33 8.35 -8.84 -29.86
CA ARG A 33 7.54 -8.41 -31.00
C ARG A 33 8.37 -8.24 -32.28
N LEU A 34 9.56 -7.65 -32.20
CA LEU A 34 10.49 -7.49 -33.32
C LEU A 34 10.96 -8.85 -33.86
N LEU A 35 11.23 -9.81 -32.98
CA LEU A 35 11.58 -11.18 -33.36
C LEU A 35 10.42 -11.90 -34.06
N LYS A 36 9.18 -11.77 -33.55
CA LYS A 36 7.98 -12.32 -34.20
C LYS A 36 7.75 -11.78 -35.60
N LEU A 37 8.12 -10.52 -35.87
CA LEU A 37 8.02 -9.92 -37.22
C LEU A 37 9.02 -10.51 -38.21
N GLY A 38 10.14 -11.09 -37.76
CA GLY A 38 11.13 -11.78 -38.61
C GLY A 38 11.92 -10.88 -39.58
N LYS A 39 11.72 -9.56 -39.55
CA LYS A 39 12.38 -8.59 -40.46
C LYS A 39 13.68 -8.00 -39.91
N TRP A 40 14.01 -8.29 -38.64
CA TRP A 40 15.02 -7.57 -37.87
C TRP A 40 16.09 -8.50 -37.28
N ILE A 41 17.34 -8.04 -37.31
CA ILE A 41 18.40 -8.53 -36.42
C ILE A 41 18.40 -7.63 -35.18
N VAL A 42 18.09 -8.19 -34.01
CA VAL A 42 17.81 -7.45 -32.78
C VAL A 42 19.02 -7.47 -31.86
N ARG A 43 19.63 -6.30 -31.62
CA ARG A 43 20.68 -6.14 -30.60
C ARG A 43 20.07 -5.61 -29.30
N VAL A 44 20.13 -6.40 -28.25
CA VAL A 44 19.66 -6.02 -26.91
C VAL A 44 20.82 -5.39 -26.17
N ALA A 45 20.73 -4.10 -25.87
CA ALA A 45 21.76 -3.34 -25.15
C ALA A 45 21.29 -3.04 -23.71
N ASP A 46 21.99 -3.58 -22.72
CA ASP A 46 21.64 -3.41 -21.30
C ASP A 46 22.86 -3.47 -20.39
N SER A 47 22.79 -2.90 -19.19
CA SER A 47 23.95 -2.71 -18.29
C SER A 47 24.47 -4.01 -17.66
N THR A 48 23.62 -5.04 -17.56
CA THR A 48 23.96 -6.32 -16.95
C THR A 48 24.29 -7.38 -17.99
N GLN A 49 25.48 -8.00 -17.89
CA GLN A 49 25.98 -9.02 -18.83
C GLN A 49 25.28 -10.39 -18.72
N SER A 50 24.62 -10.71 -17.59
CA SER A 50 23.97 -12.01 -17.37
C SER A 50 22.44 -11.92 -17.41
N LEU A 51 21.83 -12.67 -18.33
CA LEU A 51 20.39 -12.92 -18.37
C LEU A 51 19.98 -13.78 -17.16
N HIS A 52 19.29 -13.20 -16.19
CA HIS A 52 18.44 -13.99 -15.30
C HIS A 52 17.14 -14.25 -16.07
N LEU A 53 17.16 -15.25 -16.95
CA LEU A 53 15.94 -15.82 -17.50
C LEU A 53 15.26 -16.60 -16.37
N ASP A 54 13.97 -16.36 -16.16
CA ASP A 54 13.19 -17.19 -15.26
C ASP A 54 13.23 -18.65 -15.78
N PRO A 55 13.22 -19.68 -14.91
CA PRO A 55 13.33 -21.07 -15.33
C PRO A 55 12.29 -21.50 -16.38
N SER A 56 11.13 -20.85 -16.44
CA SER A 56 10.04 -21.07 -17.40
C SER A 56 10.32 -20.51 -18.81
N GLU A 57 11.38 -19.72 -19.00
CA GLU A 57 11.68 -19.01 -20.26
C GLU A 57 12.90 -19.56 -20.99
N ARG A 58 13.49 -20.65 -20.49
CA ARG A 58 14.61 -21.35 -21.15
C ARG A 58 14.23 -21.90 -22.53
N ASP A 59 12.95 -22.18 -22.76
CA ASP A 59 12.38 -22.62 -24.05
C ASP A 59 11.80 -21.47 -24.91
N SER A 60 12.08 -20.21 -24.56
CA SER A 60 11.47 -19.04 -25.22
C SER A 60 12.02 -18.73 -26.62
N LEU A 61 11.20 -18.07 -27.43
CA LEU A 61 11.54 -17.46 -28.73
C LEU A 61 12.88 -16.69 -28.71
N LEU A 62 13.23 -16.09 -27.56
CA LEU A 62 14.47 -15.35 -27.38
C LEU A 62 15.71 -16.27 -27.33
N SER A 63 15.65 -17.44 -26.67
CA SER A 63 16.79 -18.37 -26.63
C SER A 63 17.08 -18.98 -28.00
N GLN A 64 16.03 -19.25 -28.78
CA GLN A 64 16.14 -19.67 -30.18
C GLN A 64 16.71 -18.55 -31.07
N ALA A 65 16.28 -17.30 -30.87
CA ALA A 65 16.79 -16.15 -31.60
C ALA A 65 18.27 -15.85 -31.28
N LEU A 66 18.69 -16.04 -30.03
CA LEU A 66 20.10 -15.92 -29.62
C LEU A 66 20.96 -17.02 -30.25
N SER A 67 20.46 -18.26 -30.27
CA SER A 67 21.18 -19.40 -30.85
C SER A 67 21.30 -19.33 -32.38
N SER A 68 20.31 -18.74 -33.05
CA SER A 68 20.32 -18.52 -34.51
C SER A 68 21.06 -17.24 -34.94
N GLY A 69 21.53 -16.42 -33.99
CA GLY A 69 22.23 -15.16 -34.27
C GLY A 69 21.31 -14.02 -34.75
N ILE A 70 20.00 -14.21 -34.71
CA ILE A 70 19.00 -13.18 -35.03
C ILE A 70 18.90 -12.15 -33.90
N ALA A 71 19.14 -12.59 -32.65
CA ALA A 71 19.30 -11.71 -31.50
C ALA A 71 20.74 -11.75 -30.98
N SER A 72 21.26 -10.62 -30.49
CA SER A 72 22.53 -10.56 -29.77
C SER A 72 22.44 -9.69 -28.52
N LEU A 73 23.07 -10.13 -27.42
CA LEU A 73 23.16 -9.34 -26.19
C LEU A 73 24.47 -8.56 -26.17
N HIS A 74 24.35 -7.28 -25.85
CA HIS A 74 25.47 -6.37 -25.66
C HIS A 74 25.38 -5.79 -24.25
N GLY A 75 26.39 -6.08 -23.42
CA GLY A 75 26.56 -5.39 -22.14
C GLY A 75 26.96 -3.94 -22.40
N VAL A 76 26.03 -3.01 -22.21
CA VAL A 76 26.23 -1.58 -22.48
C VAL A 76 25.77 -0.76 -21.29
N ASP A 77 26.71 -0.04 -20.69
CA ASP A 77 26.39 1.06 -19.78
C ASP A 77 26.15 2.34 -20.59
N VAL A 78 24.98 2.96 -20.45
CA VAL A 78 24.63 4.21 -21.14
C VAL A 78 25.54 5.39 -20.75
N ARG A 79 26.29 5.27 -19.65
CA ARG A 79 27.30 6.23 -19.22
C ARG A 79 28.60 6.09 -20.03
N ASP A 80 28.87 4.92 -20.59
CA ASP A 80 30.05 4.63 -21.41
C ASP A 80 29.73 4.78 -22.89
N LYS A 81 30.14 5.91 -23.45
CA LYS A 81 29.95 6.24 -24.86
C LYS A 81 30.60 5.24 -25.82
N SER A 82 31.73 4.62 -25.45
CA SER A 82 32.45 3.69 -26.33
C SER A 82 31.67 2.38 -26.54
N GLN A 83 31.03 1.88 -25.48
CA GLN A 83 30.16 0.71 -25.52
C GLN A 83 28.91 0.99 -26.36
N ILE A 84 28.32 2.17 -26.20
CA ILE A 84 27.17 2.64 -27.00
C ILE A 84 27.52 2.62 -28.49
N ILE A 85 28.64 3.23 -28.89
CA ILE A 85 29.08 3.29 -30.29
C ILE A 85 29.25 1.87 -30.86
N THR A 86 29.85 0.98 -30.09
CA THR A 86 30.07 -0.42 -30.51
C THR A 86 28.75 -1.16 -30.75
N ALA A 87 27.75 -0.96 -29.88
CA ALA A 87 26.44 -1.59 -30.01
C ALA A 87 25.62 -1.01 -31.19
N ILE A 88 25.72 0.31 -31.40
CA ILE A 88 24.97 1.05 -32.42
C ILE A 88 25.57 0.89 -33.82
N LYS A 89 26.86 0.60 -33.95
CA LYS A 89 27.54 0.56 -35.26
C LYS A 89 26.83 -0.35 -36.27
N GLY A 90 26.40 0.25 -37.39
CA GLY A 90 25.70 -0.44 -38.48
C GLY A 90 24.20 -0.67 -38.24
N SER A 91 23.61 -0.11 -37.18
CA SER A 91 22.16 -0.16 -36.96
C SER A 91 21.41 0.87 -37.82
N SER A 92 20.18 0.53 -38.16
CA SER A 92 19.27 1.40 -38.91
C SER A 92 18.37 2.24 -37.99
N VAL A 93 17.94 1.63 -36.88
CA VAL A 93 17.07 2.23 -35.86
C VAL A 93 17.59 1.89 -34.47
N VAL A 94 17.45 2.86 -33.57
CA VAL A 94 17.68 2.70 -32.14
C VAL A 94 16.37 2.98 -31.40
N PHE A 95 15.91 1.98 -30.64
CA PHE A 95 14.84 2.12 -29.66
C PHE A 95 15.46 2.35 -28.29
N TYR A 96 15.11 3.45 -27.64
CA TYR A 96 15.68 3.83 -26.36
C TYR A 96 14.63 3.77 -25.25
N PHE A 97 14.75 2.76 -24.40
CA PHE A 97 14.03 2.66 -23.14
C PHE A 97 14.98 3.02 -21.99
N ASP A 98 14.45 3.70 -20.97
CA ASP A 98 15.21 3.94 -19.75
C ASP A 98 15.58 2.60 -19.08
N GLY A 99 16.70 2.56 -18.37
CA GLY A 99 17.21 1.33 -17.76
C GLY A 99 16.26 0.70 -16.73
N ALA A 100 16.25 -0.63 -16.66
CA ALA A 100 15.37 -1.38 -15.75
C ALA A 100 15.75 -1.25 -14.26
N ASP A 101 16.98 -0.82 -13.95
CA ASP A 101 17.55 -0.77 -12.59
C ASP A 101 17.63 0.67 -12.04
N LEU A 102 16.58 1.46 -12.24
CA LEU A 102 16.54 2.84 -11.76
C LEU A 102 16.30 2.87 -10.25
N ARG A 103 17.38 3.16 -9.51
CA ARG A 103 17.35 3.49 -8.10
C ARG A 103 16.80 4.90 -7.88
N THR A 104 15.48 4.99 -7.75
CA THR A 104 14.74 6.26 -7.54
C THR A 104 15.12 7.03 -6.27
N ASP A 105 15.91 6.43 -5.38
CA ASP A 105 16.46 7.08 -4.17
C ASP A 105 17.75 7.89 -4.42
N ASP A 106 18.43 7.69 -5.55
CA ASP A 106 19.70 8.36 -5.87
C ASP A 106 19.54 9.32 -7.07
N PHE A 107 19.53 10.61 -6.76
CA PHE A 107 19.42 11.70 -7.75
C PHE A 107 20.54 11.66 -8.79
N TYR A 108 21.79 11.51 -8.36
CA TYR A 108 22.94 11.56 -9.26
C TYR A 108 22.94 10.35 -10.19
N HIS A 109 22.61 9.18 -9.65
CA HIS A 109 22.49 7.96 -10.45
C HIS A 109 21.39 8.07 -11.51
N CYS A 110 20.19 8.53 -11.13
CA CYS A 110 19.08 8.72 -12.06
C CYS A 110 19.41 9.75 -13.16
N TYR A 111 20.01 10.89 -12.80
CA TYR A 111 20.44 11.90 -13.76
C TYR A 111 21.46 11.34 -14.76
N MET A 112 22.45 10.58 -14.26
CA MET A 112 23.48 9.98 -15.10
C MET A 112 22.94 8.92 -16.07
N ILE A 113 21.93 8.15 -15.67
CA ILE A 113 21.34 7.12 -16.53
C ILE A 113 20.37 7.72 -17.54
N VAL A 114 19.46 8.59 -17.10
CA VAL A 114 18.37 9.10 -17.95
C VAL A 114 18.86 10.27 -18.80
N VAL A 115 19.30 11.36 -18.17
CA VAL A 115 19.66 12.59 -18.90
C VAL A 115 21.00 12.46 -19.60
N GLN A 116 22.04 12.04 -18.88
CA GLN A 116 23.37 11.89 -19.47
C GLN A 116 23.42 10.69 -20.42
N GLY A 117 22.70 9.60 -20.11
CA GLY A 117 22.53 8.47 -21.03
C GLY A 117 21.89 8.89 -22.34
N ALA A 118 20.81 9.69 -22.30
CA ALA A 118 20.20 10.24 -23.52
C ALA A 118 21.20 11.03 -24.36
N LYS A 119 21.99 11.93 -23.75
CA LYS A 119 23.04 12.70 -24.46
C LYS A 119 24.06 11.78 -25.13
N ASN A 120 24.50 10.74 -24.43
CA ASN A 120 25.48 9.80 -24.95
C ASN A 120 24.92 8.97 -26.10
N VAL A 121 23.66 8.49 -25.99
CA VAL A 121 22.97 7.74 -27.06
C VAL A 121 22.75 8.62 -28.29
N ILE A 122 22.30 9.88 -28.12
CA ILE A 122 22.17 10.83 -29.23
C ILE A 122 23.52 11.05 -29.92
N SER A 123 24.59 11.29 -29.15
CA SER A 123 25.93 11.45 -29.70
C SER A 123 26.40 10.20 -30.45
N GLY A 124 26.15 9.00 -29.91
CA GLY A 124 26.51 7.74 -30.56
C GLY A 124 25.72 7.50 -31.85
N CYS A 125 24.43 7.83 -31.86
CA CYS A 125 23.59 7.76 -33.07
C CYS A 125 24.12 8.66 -34.18
N ARG A 126 24.52 9.89 -33.84
CA ARG A 126 25.08 10.86 -34.80
C ARG A 126 26.43 10.40 -35.35
N GLU A 127 27.34 9.94 -34.50
CA GLU A 127 28.66 9.44 -34.92
C GLU A 127 28.57 8.19 -35.82
N CYS A 128 27.64 7.28 -35.50
CA CYS A 128 27.40 6.08 -36.29
C CYS A 128 26.45 6.30 -37.49
N LYS A 129 25.96 7.53 -37.71
CA LYS A 129 25.01 7.89 -38.77
C LYS A 129 23.75 7.02 -38.78
N VAL A 130 23.22 6.75 -37.59
CA VAL A 130 21.92 6.09 -37.42
C VAL A 130 20.83 6.98 -38.01
N ARG A 131 19.85 6.39 -38.68
CA ARG A 131 18.79 7.15 -39.35
C ARG A 131 17.65 7.53 -38.42
N ARG A 132 17.34 6.69 -37.42
CA ARG A 132 16.14 6.82 -36.58
C ARG A 132 16.43 6.53 -35.12
N LEU A 133 15.95 7.41 -34.24
CA LEU A 133 15.99 7.25 -32.79
C LEU A 133 14.58 7.44 -32.20
N ILE A 134 14.04 6.39 -31.60
CA ILE A 134 12.72 6.42 -30.97
C ILE A 134 12.90 6.30 -29.45
N TYR A 135 12.43 7.31 -28.73
CA TYR A 135 12.55 7.38 -27.26
C TYR A 135 11.22 7.05 -26.58
N ASN A 136 11.27 6.14 -25.61
CA ASN A 136 10.14 5.84 -24.74
C ASN A 136 10.11 6.82 -23.55
N SER A 137 9.35 7.89 -23.70
CA SER A 137 9.06 8.88 -22.66
C SER A 137 7.93 8.40 -21.72
N SER A 138 7.26 9.31 -21.02
CA SER A 138 6.07 9.04 -20.20
C SER A 138 5.03 10.15 -20.38
N ALA A 139 3.74 9.83 -20.23
CA ALA A 139 2.70 10.86 -20.11
C ALA A 139 2.86 11.74 -18.85
N ASP A 140 3.68 11.34 -17.88
CA ASP A 140 3.96 12.12 -16.66
C ASP A 140 4.85 13.34 -16.91
N VAL A 141 5.53 13.43 -18.06
CA VAL A 141 6.42 14.56 -18.38
C VAL A 141 5.68 15.89 -18.52
N VAL A 142 4.35 15.85 -18.72
CA VAL A 142 3.49 17.05 -18.78
C VAL A 142 2.64 17.24 -17.52
N PHE A 143 2.79 16.36 -16.52
CA PHE A 143 1.95 16.36 -15.33
C PHE A 143 2.63 17.10 -14.17
N ASP A 144 1.94 18.09 -13.60
CA ASP A 144 2.48 18.93 -12.53
C ASP A 144 2.19 18.41 -11.10
N GLY A 145 1.47 17.28 -10.97
CA GLY A 145 1.14 16.69 -9.67
C GLY A 145 -0.04 17.32 -8.95
N SER A 146 -0.66 18.37 -9.51
CA SER A 146 -1.61 19.22 -8.79
C SER A 146 -2.91 19.51 -9.53
N HIS A 147 -2.91 19.51 -10.87
CA HIS A 147 -4.09 19.79 -11.69
C HIS A 147 -4.53 18.56 -12.49
N ASP A 148 -5.84 18.43 -12.69
CA ASP A 148 -6.41 17.41 -13.55
C ASP A 148 -6.13 17.73 -15.02
N ILE A 149 -5.80 16.70 -15.81
CA ILE A 149 -5.62 16.78 -17.26
C ILE A 149 -6.79 16.04 -17.92
N ASN A 150 -7.65 16.78 -18.61
CA ASN A 150 -8.80 16.24 -19.32
C ASN A 150 -8.58 16.33 -20.83
N ASN A 151 -8.41 15.18 -21.48
CA ASN A 151 -8.16 15.03 -22.90
C ASN A 151 -7.02 15.93 -23.42
N GLY A 152 -5.88 15.90 -22.72
CA GLY A 152 -4.70 16.70 -23.06
C GLY A 152 -3.99 16.22 -24.32
N ASP A 153 -3.55 17.14 -25.17
CA ASP A 153 -2.83 16.85 -26.41
C ASP A 153 -1.32 17.20 -26.32
N GLU A 154 -0.58 16.99 -27.41
CA GLU A 154 0.86 17.27 -27.49
C GLU A 154 1.25 18.75 -27.30
N SER A 155 0.28 19.68 -27.27
CA SER A 155 0.53 21.11 -27.04
C SER A 155 0.80 21.45 -25.57
N LEU A 156 0.52 20.50 -24.66
CA LEU A 156 0.76 20.67 -23.23
C LEU A 156 2.24 20.98 -22.94
N PRO A 157 2.54 22.06 -22.20
CA PRO A 157 3.92 22.42 -21.87
C PRO A 157 4.49 21.49 -20.80
N TYR A 158 5.82 21.42 -20.74
CA TYR A 158 6.49 20.85 -19.57
C TYR A 158 6.18 21.71 -18.34
N PRO A 159 5.83 21.11 -17.19
CA PRO A 159 5.56 21.86 -15.98
C PRO A 159 6.82 22.55 -15.48
N TRP A 160 6.65 23.71 -14.85
CA TRP A 160 7.75 24.46 -14.24
C TRP A 160 8.39 23.72 -13.06
N LYS A 161 7.59 22.91 -12.35
CA LYS A 161 8.01 22.15 -11.19
C LYS A 161 7.40 20.76 -11.25
N PHE A 162 8.25 19.75 -11.15
CA PHE A 162 7.85 18.36 -10.98
C PHE A 162 7.86 17.98 -9.50
N ASP A 163 6.88 17.18 -9.10
CA ASP A 163 6.86 16.55 -7.78
C ASP A 163 7.68 15.23 -7.76
N ASP A 164 7.77 14.54 -8.91
CA ASP A 164 8.58 13.34 -9.10
C ASP A 164 9.86 13.66 -9.89
N MET A 165 10.99 13.23 -9.33
CA MET A 165 12.32 13.45 -9.91
C MET A 165 12.51 12.70 -11.24
N LEU A 166 11.95 11.49 -11.36
CA LEU A 166 12.12 10.69 -12.58
C LEU A 166 11.37 11.34 -13.75
N SER A 167 10.18 11.88 -13.50
CA SER A 167 9.39 12.63 -14.48
C SER A 167 10.14 13.87 -15.00
N ASP A 168 10.82 14.62 -14.14
CA ASP A 168 11.69 15.74 -14.54
C ASP A 168 12.83 15.29 -15.46
N PHE A 169 13.57 14.24 -15.06
CA PHE A 169 14.67 13.74 -15.89
C PHE A 169 14.22 13.18 -17.23
N LYS A 170 13.07 12.50 -17.29
CA LYS A 170 12.48 12.05 -18.56
C LYS A 170 12.05 13.22 -19.43
N ALA A 171 11.49 14.29 -18.86
CA ALA A 171 11.16 15.50 -19.61
C ALA A 171 12.41 16.17 -20.21
N GLN A 172 13.52 16.22 -19.45
CA GLN A 172 14.80 16.72 -19.94
C GLN A 172 15.39 15.82 -21.05
N ALA A 173 15.35 14.51 -20.89
CA ALA A 173 15.80 13.55 -21.90
C ALA A 173 14.96 13.64 -23.19
N GLU A 174 13.63 13.72 -23.06
CA GLU A 174 12.71 13.90 -24.19
C GLU A 174 13.04 15.18 -24.96
N ALA A 175 13.20 16.32 -24.26
CA ALA A 175 13.55 17.57 -24.89
C ALA A 175 14.90 17.51 -25.63
N LEU A 176 15.88 16.77 -25.11
CA LEU A 176 17.18 16.57 -25.78
C LEU A 176 17.05 15.72 -27.05
N VAL A 177 16.27 14.63 -27.00
CA VAL A 177 16.01 13.75 -28.16
C VAL A 177 15.28 14.51 -29.25
N LEU A 178 14.21 15.25 -28.91
CA LEU A 178 13.43 16.01 -29.89
C LEU A 178 14.25 17.14 -30.53
N ARG A 179 15.09 17.83 -29.75
CA ARG A 179 16.02 18.86 -30.28
C ARG A 179 17.10 18.32 -31.20
N SER A 180 17.38 17.01 -31.15
CA SER A 180 18.37 16.36 -32.01
C SER A 180 17.82 15.93 -33.37
N ASN A 181 16.53 16.17 -33.62
CA ASN A 181 15.89 15.87 -34.90
C ASN A 181 16.51 16.67 -36.05
N ASP A 182 16.70 16.01 -37.19
CA ASP A 182 17.26 16.55 -38.43
C ASP A 182 18.69 17.09 -38.32
N ILE A 183 19.39 16.78 -37.22
CA ILE A 183 20.82 17.05 -37.08
C ILE A 183 21.60 15.82 -37.56
N ASP A 184 22.51 16.00 -38.53
CA ASP A 184 23.29 14.93 -39.15
C ASP A 184 22.43 13.83 -39.83
N GLY A 185 21.18 14.14 -40.18
CA GLY A 185 20.23 13.22 -40.80
C GLY A 185 19.54 12.26 -39.84
N LEU A 186 19.62 12.51 -38.52
CA LEU A 186 18.94 11.73 -37.49
C LEU A 186 17.47 12.15 -37.35
N LEU A 187 16.54 11.24 -37.62
CA LEU A 187 15.12 11.47 -37.35
C LEU A 187 14.76 10.96 -35.96
N THR A 188 14.09 11.77 -35.16
CA THR A 188 13.72 11.40 -33.79
C THR A 188 12.21 11.40 -33.56
N CYS A 189 11.74 10.59 -32.61
CA CYS A 189 10.36 10.55 -32.17
C CYS A 189 10.32 10.18 -30.68
N ALA A 190 9.42 10.80 -29.91
CA ALA A 190 9.20 10.44 -28.51
C ALA A 190 7.77 9.89 -28.31
N LEU A 191 7.63 8.82 -27.55
CA LEU A 191 6.32 8.23 -27.23
C LEU A 191 6.03 8.40 -25.75
N ARG A 192 4.86 8.94 -25.40
CA ARG A 192 4.39 9.22 -24.03
C ARG A 192 3.27 8.26 -23.65
N PRO A 193 3.58 7.00 -23.31
CA PRO A 193 2.56 6.06 -22.84
C PRO A 193 2.00 6.47 -21.47
N SER A 194 0.73 6.18 -21.22
CA SER A 194 0.04 6.43 -19.94
C SER A 194 -0.15 5.13 -19.15
N ASN A 195 0.13 5.16 -17.83
CA ASN A 195 -0.05 4.06 -16.86
C ASN A 195 0.12 2.66 -17.47
N VAL A 196 1.35 2.33 -17.86
CA VAL A 196 1.61 1.07 -18.56
C VAL A 196 1.45 -0.12 -17.62
N PHE A 197 0.73 -1.13 -18.07
CA PHE A 197 0.53 -2.39 -17.34
C PHE A 197 0.61 -3.59 -18.29
N GLY A 198 0.89 -4.78 -17.76
CA GLY A 198 0.93 -6.00 -18.58
C GLY A 198 1.78 -7.13 -18.00
N HIS A 199 1.97 -8.17 -18.81
CA HIS A 199 2.82 -9.31 -18.47
C HIS A 199 4.27 -8.88 -18.16
N GLY A 200 4.77 -9.26 -16.99
CA GLY A 200 6.12 -8.92 -16.54
C GLY A 200 6.27 -7.52 -15.95
N ASP A 201 5.17 -6.85 -15.60
CA ASP A 201 5.19 -5.58 -14.85
C ASP A 201 5.88 -5.75 -13.48
N SER A 202 6.97 -5.02 -13.29
CA SER A 202 7.77 -5.05 -12.07
C SER A 202 7.33 -4.02 -11.02
N HIS A 203 6.42 -3.11 -11.35
CA HIS A 203 6.11 -1.95 -10.51
C HIS A 203 4.64 -1.89 -10.10
N LEU A 204 3.69 -1.78 -11.04
CA LEU A 204 2.31 -1.43 -10.71
C LEU A 204 1.56 -2.58 -10.04
N VAL A 205 1.51 -3.77 -10.66
CA VAL A 205 0.82 -4.94 -10.11
C VAL A 205 1.44 -5.41 -8.79
N PRO A 206 2.78 -5.58 -8.66
CA PRO A 206 3.39 -5.94 -7.39
C PRO A 206 3.12 -4.91 -6.27
N PHE A 207 3.11 -3.62 -6.61
CA PHE A 207 2.78 -2.56 -5.67
C PHE A 207 1.33 -2.68 -5.18
N LEU A 208 0.35 -2.87 -6.08
CA LEU A 208 -1.05 -3.07 -5.72
C LEU A 208 -1.25 -4.31 -4.85
N VAL A 209 -0.60 -5.42 -5.19
CA VAL A 209 -0.65 -6.65 -4.39
C VAL A 209 -0.04 -6.45 -3.00
N ASN A 210 1.07 -5.72 -2.88
CA ASN A 210 1.68 -5.41 -1.58
C ASN A 210 0.80 -4.47 -0.75
N LEU A 211 0.12 -3.51 -1.37
CA LEU A 211 -0.89 -2.69 -0.70
C LEU A 211 -2.06 -3.55 -0.19
N ALA A 212 -2.55 -4.48 -1.01
CA ALA A 212 -3.63 -5.39 -0.61
C ALA A 212 -3.20 -6.31 0.54
N LYS A 213 -1.99 -6.89 0.47
CA LYS A 213 -1.42 -7.76 1.53
C LYS A 213 -1.19 -7.03 2.85
N SER A 214 -0.85 -5.74 2.80
CA SER A 214 -0.62 -4.91 3.99
C SER A 214 -1.91 -4.33 4.58
N GLY A 215 -3.08 -4.64 4.01
CA GLY A 215 -4.38 -4.15 4.47
C GLY A 215 -4.67 -2.70 4.07
N TRP A 216 -3.76 -2.02 3.37
CA TRP A 216 -3.95 -0.66 2.86
C TRP A 216 -4.71 -0.61 1.54
N GLY A 217 -4.78 -1.71 0.80
CA GLY A 217 -5.52 -1.83 -0.46
C GLY A 217 -7.04 -1.65 -0.33
N LYS A 218 -7.58 -1.54 0.89
CA LYS A 218 -9.01 -1.29 1.16
C LYS A 218 -9.43 0.18 1.02
N PHE A 219 -8.47 1.10 0.96
CA PHE A 219 -8.72 2.54 0.95
C PHE A 219 -8.75 3.11 -0.46
N ILE A 220 -9.84 3.80 -0.80
CA ILE A 220 -9.99 4.64 -1.98
C ILE A 220 -9.54 6.05 -1.62
N ILE A 221 -8.62 6.62 -2.38
CA ILE A 221 -8.13 7.99 -2.19
C ILE A 221 -9.01 8.94 -3.01
N GLY A 222 -9.50 10.00 -2.37
CA GLY A 222 -10.33 11.01 -3.02
C GLY A 222 -11.79 10.59 -3.17
N SER A 223 -12.46 11.11 -4.21
CA SER A 223 -13.87 10.80 -4.50
C SER A 223 -14.06 9.38 -5.06
N GLY A 224 -13.01 8.82 -5.67
CA GLY A 224 -13.03 7.54 -6.39
C GLY A 224 -13.50 7.66 -7.85
N GLU A 225 -13.80 8.87 -8.33
CA GLU A 225 -14.37 9.13 -9.66
C GLU A 225 -13.32 9.62 -10.67
N ASN A 226 -12.03 9.57 -10.31
CA ASN A 226 -10.96 10.02 -11.18
C ASN A 226 -10.76 9.03 -12.35
N ARG A 227 -10.66 9.59 -13.56
CA ARG A 227 -10.45 8.82 -14.79
C ARG A 227 -8.98 8.85 -15.19
N SER A 228 -8.47 7.71 -15.65
CA SER A 228 -7.09 7.58 -16.08
C SER A 228 -7.01 6.72 -17.34
N ASP A 229 -6.12 7.09 -18.25
CA ASP A 229 -5.75 6.21 -19.37
C ASP A 229 -4.75 5.16 -18.90
N PHE A 230 -5.02 3.91 -19.23
CA PHE A 230 -4.15 2.77 -19.01
C PHE A 230 -3.75 2.17 -20.36
N THR A 231 -2.46 1.88 -20.54
CA THR A 231 -1.97 1.33 -21.80
C THR A 231 -1.35 -0.04 -21.58
N TYR A 232 -1.84 -1.04 -22.32
CA TYR A 232 -1.26 -2.37 -22.26
C TYR A 232 0.15 -2.39 -22.87
N ALA A 233 1.08 -3.13 -22.26
CA ALA A 233 2.49 -3.15 -22.65
C ALA A 233 2.70 -3.44 -24.14
N GLU A 234 1.96 -4.39 -24.73
CA GLU A 234 2.07 -4.71 -26.16
C GLU A 234 1.56 -3.58 -27.07
N ASN A 235 0.60 -2.78 -26.61
CA ASN A 235 0.14 -1.61 -27.35
C ASN A 235 1.21 -0.52 -27.38
N VAL A 236 1.98 -0.36 -26.30
CA VAL A 236 3.15 0.55 -26.28
C VAL A 236 4.22 0.07 -27.27
N THR A 237 4.53 -1.22 -27.30
CA THR A 237 5.55 -1.75 -28.22
C THR A 237 5.08 -1.72 -29.67
N HIS A 238 3.78 -1.92 -29.92
CA HIS A 238 3.17 -1.68 -31.22
C HIS A 238 3.36 -0.23 -31.68
N ALA A 239 3.12 0.75 -30.80
CA ALA A 239 3.34 2.17 -31.12
C ALA A 239 4.79 2.47 -31.52
N HIS A 240 5.78 1.81 -30.90
CA HIS A 240 7.19 1.97 -31.29
C HIS A 240 7.45 1.47 -32.71
N ILE A 241 6.83 0.35 -33.09
CA ILE A 241 6.96 -0.21 -34.44
C ILE A 241 6.27 0.72 -35.46
N CYS A 242 5.05 1.19 -35.15
CA CYS A 242 4.35 2.17 -35.99
C CYS A 242 5.16 3.45 -36.18
N ALA A 243 5.81 3.96 -35.11
CA ALA A 243 6.68 5.11 -35.19
C ALA A 243 7.91 4.84 -36.09
N GLU A 244 8.51 3.64 -36.02
CA GLU A 244 9.62 3.26 -36.90
C GLU A 244 9.20 3.24 -38.37
N GLU A 245 8.07 2.62 -38.67
CA GLU A 245 7.54 2.52 -40.04
C GLU A 245 7.16 3.89 -40.60
N ALA A 246 6.56 4.76 -39.78
CA ALA A 246 6.21 6.13 -40.17
C ALA A 246 7.47 6.96 -40.49
N LEU A 247 8.52 6.82 -39.69
CA LEU A 247 9.82 7.47 -39.93
C LEU A 247 10.55 6.88 -41.14
N ASP A 248 10.43 5.58 -41.43
CA ASP A 248 11.04 4.94 -42.60
C ASP A 248 10.38 5.35 -43.91
N ASN A 249 9.04 5.42 -43.93
CA ASN A 249 8.24 5.84 -45.08
C ASN A 249 8.31 7.36 -45.34
N ARG A 250 9.13 8.10 -44.58
CA ARG A 250 9.27 9.56 -44.66
C ARG A 250 7.93 10.29 -44.63
N MET A 251 7.00 9.84 -43.78
CA MET A 251 5.88 10.68 -43.39
C MET A 251 6.46 11.85 -42.60
N VAL A 252 6.75 12.97 -43.30
CA VAL A 252 7.41 14.19 -42.76
C VAL A 252 6.71 14.72 -41.50
N SER A 253 5.45 14.34 -41.26
CA SER A 253 4.69 14.76 -40.09
C SER A 253 5.18 14.19 -38.76
N ALA A 254 5.83 13.02 -38.71
CA ALA A 254 6.12 12.34 -37.44
C ALA A 254 7.47 12.68 -36.79
N ALA A 255 8.43 13.19 -37.57
CA ALA A 255 9.79 13.46 -37.09
C ALA A 255 9.83 14.69 -36.16
N GLY A 256 10.60 14.58 -35.07
CA GLY A 256 10.81 15.65 -34.10
C GLY A 256 9.62 15.93 -33.19
N LYS A 257 8.63 15.03 -33.12
CA LYS A 257 7.42 15.19 -32.30
C LYS A 257 7.34 14.13 -31.19
N ALA A 258 6.61 14.49 -30.13
CA ALA A 258 6.14 13.56 -29.11
C ALA A 258 4.71 13.11 -29.45
N PHE A 259 4.30 11.93 -28.99
CA PHE A 259 2.94 11.42 -29.18
C PHE A 259 2.43 10.73 -27.91
N PHE A 260 1.20 11.02 -27.50
CA PHE A 260 0.55 10.26 -26.42
C PHE A 260 0.08 8.90 -26.91
N ILE A 261 0.35 7.85 -26.12
CA ILE A 261 -0.02 6.46 -26.44
C ILE A 261 -0.94 5.91 -25.36
N THR A 262 -2.21 5.74 -25.71
CA THR A 262 -3.29 5.24 -24.84
C THR A 262 -4.03 4.06 -25.48
N ASN A 263 -4.75 3.26 -24.68
CA ASN A 263 -5.65 2.22 -25.21
C ASN A 263 -6.94 2.77 -25.86
N LEU A 264 -7.13 4.09 -25.92
CA LEU A 264 -8.37 4.75 -26.39
C LEU A 264 -9.63 4.46 -25.53
N GLU A 265 -9.46 3.82 -24.38
CA GLU A 265 -10.52 3.38 -23.46
C GLU A 265 -10.27 3.99 -22.07
N PRO A 266 -10.58 5.29 -21.85
CA PRO A 266 -10.36 5.94 -20.57
C PRO A 266 -11.27 5.34 -19.48
N ALA A 267 -10.66 4.70 -18.48
CA ALA A 267 -11.36 3.99 -17.42
C ALA A 267 -11.30 4.73 -16.07
N ASN A 268 -12.17 4.37 -15.14
CA ASN A 268 -12.05 4.84 -13.76
C ASN A 268 -10.83 4.17 -13.10
N PHE A 269 -9.97 4.96 -12.47
CA PHE A 269 -8.74 4.46 -11.86
C PHE A 269 -9.01 3.34 -10.84
N TRP A 270 -10.00 3.56 -9.96
CA TRP A 270 -10.35 2.60 -8.92
C TRP A 270 -11.09 1.37 -9.44
N GLU A 271 -11.78 1.49 -10.57
CA GLU A 271 -12.41 0.34 -11.24
C GLU A 271 -11.33 -0.58 -11.82
N PHE A 272 -10.33 0.00 -12.49
CA PHE A 272 -9.16 -0.76 -12.97
C PHE A 272 -8.42 -1.45 -11.82
N VAL A 273 -8.13 -0.74 -10.72
CA VAL A 273 -7.50 -1.33 -9.52
C VAL A 273 -8.36 -2.47 -8.96
N THR A 274 -9.69 -2.29 -8.93
CA THR A 274 -10.62 -3.32 -8.47
C THR A 274 -10.58 -4.56 -9.36
N LEU A 275 -10.56 -4.42 -10.69
CA LEU A 275 -10.49 -5.55 -11.62
C LEU A 275 -9.22 -6.38 -11.41
N ILE A 276 -8.06 -5.73 -11.24
CA ILE A 276 -6.79 -6.42 -10.99
C ILE A 276 -6.78 -7.13 -9.62
N LEU A 277 -7.22 -6.45 -8.55
CA LEU A 277 -7.24 -7.04 -7.21
C LEU A 277 -8.24 -8.19 -7.09
N ASP A 278 -9.43 -8.05 -7.66
CA ASP A 278 -10.49 -9.06 -7.68
C ASP A 278 -10.04 -10.29 -8.48
N GLY A 279 -9.45 -10.08 -9.65
CA GLY A 279 -8.88 -11.15 -10.48
C GLY A 279 -7.76 -11.94 -9.80
N LEU A 280 -7.02 -11.32 -8.87
CA LEU A 280 -5.97 -11.96 -8.08
C LEU A 280 -6.47 -12.52 -6.72
N GLY A 281 -7.77 -12.41 -6.43
CA GLY A 281 -8.39 -12.93 -5.21
C GLY A 281 -8.18 -12.07 -3.95
N TYR A 282 -7.93 -10.76 -4.10
CA TYR A 282 -7.80 -9.80 -3.01
C TYR A 282 -9.10 -9.04 -2.75
N GLN A 283 -9.24 -8.48 -1.54
CA GLN A 283 -10.41 -7.67 -1.19
C GLN A 283 -10.46 -6.38 -2.02
N ARG A 284 -11.67 -6.01 -2.43
CA ARG A 284 -11.93 -4.77 -3.17
C ARG A 284 -11.75 -3.54 -2.27
N PRO A 285 -11.27 -2.41 -2.82
CA PRO A 285 -11.23 -1.15 -2.09
C PRO A 285 -12.65 -0.63 -1.84
N LEU A 286 -12.98 -0.26 -0.59
CA LEU A 286 -14.33 0.14 -0.17
C LEU A 286 -14.36 1.46 0.61
N VAL A 287 -13.29 1.76 1.36
CA VAL A 287 -13.29 2.85 2.33
C VAL A 287 -12.71 4.11 1.69
N LYS A 288 -13.51 5.16 1.52
CA LYS A 288 -13.04 6.43 0.95
C LYS A 288 -12.27 7.26 1.99
N VAL A 289 -11.11 7.77 1.59
CA VAL A 289 -10.23 8.63 2.38
C VAL A 289 -9.98 9.92 1.60
N PRO A 290 -10.24 11.11 2.16
CA PRO A 290 -9.97 12.36 1.47
C PRO A 290 -8.50 12.48 1.04
N ALA A 291 -8.23 12.89 -0.21
CA ALA A 291 -6.88 12.97 -0.76
C ALA A 291 -5.91 13.83 0.08
N LYS A 292 -6.41 14.92 0.67
CA LYS A 292 -5.63 15.78 1.59
C LYS A 292 -5.15 15.00 2.81
N MET A 293 -6.01 14.17 3.41
CA MET A 293 -5.66 13.32 4.56
C MET A 293 -4.58 12.31 4.19
N ALA A 294 -4.74 11.60 3.07
CA ALA A 294 -3.74 10.65 2.58
C ALA A 294 -2.37 11.32 2.37
N ARG A 295 -2.35 12.54 1.81
CA ARG A 295 -1.14 13.34 1.62
C ARG A 295 -0.48 13.74 2.94
N TYR A 296 -1.26 14.16 3.95
CA TYR A 296 -0.72 14.49 5.28
C TYR A 296 -0.14 13.26 5.98
N ILE A 297 -0.80 12.11 5.88
CA ILE A 297 -0.31 10.84 6.43
C ILE A 297 1.02 10.48 5.78
N LEU A 298 1.12 10.56 4.46
CA LEU A 298 2.36 10.29 3.72
C LEU A 298 3.47 11.27 4.15
N LEU A 299 3.19 12.57 4.25
CA LEU A 299 4.16 13.58 4.67
C LEU A 299 4.63 13.34 6.11
N PHE A 300 3.73 12.94 7.00
CA PHE A 300 4.07 12.56 8.38
C PHE A 300 5.00 11.35 8.39
N PHE A 301 4.70 10.30 7.63
CA PHE A 301 5.59 9.14 7.52
C PHE A 301 6.96 9.52 6.94
N LYS A 302 7.02 10.41 5.95
CA LYS A 302 8.28 10.95 5.40
C LYS A 302 9.15 11.59 6.47
N LEU A 303 8.56 12.53 7.23
CA LEU A 303 9.25 13.24 8.29
C LEU A 303 9.74 12.29 9.38
N MET A 304 8.93 11.29 9.72
CA MET A 304 9.32 10.27 10.70
C MET A 304 10.46 9.37 10.17
N THR A 305 10.48 9.04 8.89
CA THR A 305 11.57 8.23 8.30
C THR A 305 12.86 9.02 8.16
N GLU A 306 12.80 10.29 7.73
CA GLU A 306 13.98 11.17 7.65
C GLU A 306 14.56 11.47 9.03
N LYS A 307 13.72 11.65 10.05
CA LYS A 307 14.15 12.01 11.41
C LYS A 307 14.64 10.82 12.23
N TYR A 308 14.04 9.64 12.08
CA TYR A 308 14.33 8.47 12.93
C TYR A 308 15.06 7.33 12.19
N GLY A 309 15.19 7.39 10.86
CA GLY A 309 15.93 6.41 10.06
C GLY A 309 15.35 4.99 10.08
N LEU A 310 14.11 4.81 10.56
CA LEU A 310 13.61 3.49 10.97
C LEU A 310 13.17 2.59 9.82
N ILE A 311 12.91 3.10 8.61
CA ILE A 311 12.45 2.28 7.46
C ILE A 311 12.89 2.92 6.14
N LYS A 312 13.68 2.23 5.30
CA LYS A 312 13.87 2.62 3.88
C LYS A 312 12.64 2.20 3.08
N HIS A 313 11.54 2.94 3.21
CA HIS A 313 10.38 2.75 2.33
C HIS A 313 10.54 3.61 1.08
N ASN A 314 10.19 3.06 -0.10
CA ASN A 314 10.17 3.79 -1.37
C ASN A 314 9.06 4.86 -1.36
N HIS A 315 9.35 5.97 -0.67
CA HIS A 315 8.43 7.09 -0.48
C HIS A 315 7.97 7.71 -1.80
N SER A 316 8.86 7.75 -2.80
CA SER A 316 8.58 8.31 -4.13
C SER A 316 7.42 7.58 -4.83
N MET A 317 7.42 6.24 -4.83
CA MET A 317 6.36 5.45 -5.46
C MET A 317 5.01 5.60 -4.76
N SER A 318 5.01 5.70 -3.43
CA SER A 318 3.77 5.93 -2.67
C SER A 318 3.21 7.33 -2.93
N ALA A 319 4.07 8.35 -3.03
CA ALA A 319 3.67 9.71 -3.38
C ALA A 319 3.05 9.79 -4.77
N HIS A 320 3.72 9.19 -5.75
CA HIS A 320 3.26 9.13 -7.13
C HIS A 320 1.92 8.41 -7.25
N TYR A 321 1.75 7.27 -6.56
CA TYR A 321 0.47 6.56 -6.53
C TYR A 321 -0.67 7.40 -5.96
N ILE A 322 -0.45 8.12 -4.85
CA ILE A 322 -1.49 9.01 -4.27
C ILE A 322 -1.91 10.08 -5.28
N GLN A 323 -0.97 10.63 -6.06
CA GLN A 323 -1.28 11.61 -7.10
C GLN A 323 -2.09 10.99 -8.24
N LEU A 324 -1.64 9.86 -8.80
CA LEU A 324 -2.38 9.12 -9.84
C LEU A 324 -3.79 8.75 -9.39
N ALA A 325 -3.94 8.37 -8.12
CA ALA A 325 -5.20 7.95 -7.54
C ALA A 325 -6.13 9.11 -7.15
N SER A 326 -5.64 10.35 -7.11
CA SER A 326 -6.41 11.54 -6.72
C SER A 326 -6.85 12.41 -7.91
N HIS A 327 -6.11 12.37 -9.02
CA HIS A 327 -6.28 13.26 -10.15
C HIS A 327 -6.79 12.56 -11.40
N THR A 328 -7.56 13.28 -12.22
CA THR A 328 -8.02 12.79 -13.53
C THR A 328 -6.95 13.07 -14.59
N ARG A 329 -6.60 12.05 -15.38
CA ARG A 329 -5.56 12.10 -16.41
C ARG A 329 -6.00 11.35 -17.66
N THR A 330 -6.50 12.11 -18.64
CA THR A 330 -6.89 11.58 -19.95
C THR A 330 -6.17 12.36 -21.06
N PHE A 331 -5.76 11.66 -22.10
CA PHE A 331 -4.93 12.19 -23.18
C PHE A 331 -5.53 11.90 -24.56
N ASP A 332 -5.41 12.86 -25.46
CA ASP A 332 -5.81 12.69 -26.85
C ASP A 332 -4.72 11.94 -27.63
N CYS A 333 -5.11 10.83 -28.25
CA CYS A 333 -4.25 9.95 -29.04
C CYS A 333 -4.47 10.15 -30.56
N THR A 334 -5.22 11.18 -30.95
CA THR A 334 -5.54 11.48 -32.36
C THR A 334 -4.30 11.78 -33.19
N ALA A 335 -3.30 12.48 -32.63
CA ALA A 335 -2.05 12.76 -33.32
C ALA A 335 -1.27 11.47 -33.64
N ALA A 336 -1.19 10.53 -32.69
CA ALA A 336 -0.56 9.24 -32.91
C ALA A 336 -1.27 8.43 -34.01
N ARG A 337 -2.62 8.40 -33.98
CA ARG A 337 -3.40 7.70 -35.01
C ARG A 337 -3.18 8.27 -36.41
N ASN A 338 -3.16 9.59 -36.54
CA ASN A 338 -3.07 10.25 -37.84
C ASN A 338 -1.64 10.31 -38.41
N GLN A 339 -0.63 10.48 -37.55
CA GLN A 339 0.74 10.76 -38.00
C GLN A 339 1.65 9.55 -37.98
N ILE A 340 1.45 8.59 -37.07
CA ILE A 340 2.21 7.35 -37.01
C ILE A 340 1.36 6.11 -37.33
N GLY A 341 0.06 6.26 -37.59
CA GLY A 341 -0.82 5.15 -37.93
C GLY A 341 -1.13 4.23 -36.74
N TYR A 342 -1.01 4.72 -35.52
CA TYR A 342 -1.19 3.91 -34.32
C TYR A 342 -2.67 3.61 -34.02
N SER A 343 -2.96 2.33 -33.77
CA SER A 343 -4.19 1.85 -33.13
C SER A 343 -3.86 0.76 -32.12
N PRO A 344 -4.57 0.69 -30.97
CA PRO A 344 -4.38 -0.37 -29.99
C PRO A 344 -4.74 -1.73 -30.62
N VAL A 345 -3.92 -2.74 -30.35
CA VAL A 345 -4.08 -4.12 -30.87
C VAL A 345 -4.80 -4.99 -29.84
N VAL A 346 -4.56 -4.71 -28.55
CA VAL A 346 -5.15 -5.41 -27.41
C VAL A 346 -6.11 -4.48 -26.69
N SER A 347 -7.32 -4.95 -26.41
CA SER A 347 -8.31 -4.18 -25.63
C SER A 347 -7.90 -4.05 -24.16
N LEU A 348 -8.49 -3.11 -23.40
CA LEU A 348 -8.18 -2.99 -21.97
C LEU A 348 -8.60 -4.24 -21.19
N GLU A 349 -9.78 -4.80 -21.49
CA GLU A 349 -10.32 -6.00 -20.82
C GLU A 349 -9.44 -7.24 -21.06
N GLU A 350 -9.01 -7.46 -22.31
CA GLU A 350 -8.09 -8.53 -22.66
C GLU A 350 -6.73 -8.35 -21.98
N GLY A 351 -6.20 -7.11 -21.98
CA GLY A 351 -4.96 -6.77 -21.30
C GLY A 351 -5.00 -7.06 -19.80
N VAL A 352 -6.12 -6.74 -19.13
CA VAL A 352 -6.33 -7.03 -17.71
C VAL A 352 -6.34 -8.54 -17.45
N THR A 353 -7.05 -9.30 -18.29
CA THR A 353 -7.13 -10.77 -18.18
C THR A 353 -5.76 -11.42 -18.31
N LEU A 354 -4.99 -11.05 -19.34
CA LEU A 354 -3.62 -11.54 -19.58
C LEU A 354 -2.68 -11.17 -18.42
N THR A 355 -2.88 -9.98 -17.84
CA THR A 355 -2.11 -9.54 -16.66
C THR A 355 -2.41 -10.42 -15.46
N ILE A 356 -3.68 -10.69 -15.17
CA ILE A 356 -4.09 -11.55 -14.05
C ILE A 356 -3.51 -12.96 -14.21
N GLU A 357 -3.58 -13.55 -15.41
CA GLU A 357 -3.03 -14.87 -15.71
C GLU A 357 -1.51 -14.92 -15.45
N SER A 358 -0.78 -13.91 -15.91
CA SER A 358 0.66 -13.76 -15.69
C SER A 358 1.04 -13.68 -14.21
N PHE A 359 0.20 -13.05 -13.39
CA PHE A 359 0.45 -12.86 -11.96
C PHE A 359 -0.29 -13.88 -11.07
N SER A 360 -0.75 -14.98 -11.66
CA SER A 360 -1.41 -16.09 -10.94
C SER A 360 -0.58 -16.64 -9.75
N HIS A 361 0.76 -16.56 -9.81
CA HIS A 361 1.63 -16.90 -8.69
C HIS A 361 1.52 -15.96 -7.47
N LEU A 362 1.10 -14.70 -7.69
CA LEU A 362 0.78 -13.74 -6.63
C LEU A 362 -0.68 -13.81 -6.20
N ALA A 363 -1.52 -14.56 -6.93
CA ALA A 363 -2.91 -14.74 -6.59
C ALA A 363 -3.01 -15.46 -5.24
N LYS A 364 -3.95 -15.02 -4.42
CA LYS A 364 -4.22 -15.69 -3.16
C LYS A 364 -4.99 -16.98 -3.49
N TYR A 365 -4.30 -18.13 -3.53
CA TYR A 365 -4.96 -19.42 -3.73
C TYR A 365 -6.11 -19.55 -2.73
N SER A 366 -7.32 -19.68 -3.26
CA SER A 366 -8.53 -19.90 -2.50
C SER A 366 -8.47 -21.25 -1.81
N SER A 367 -7.86 -21.31 -0.62
CA SER A 367 -8.54 -22.01 0.46
C SER A 367 -9.74 -21.13 0.78
N PHE A 368 -10.88 -21.57 0.24
CA PHE A 368 -12.22 -21.02 0.38
C PHE A 368 -12.36 -20.11 1.60
N THR A 369 -12.28 -18.79 1.38
CA THR A 369 -12.94 -17.80 2.24
C THR A 369 -13.85 -17.00 1.34
N SER A 370 -14.83 -17.74 0.81
CA SER A 370 -16.19 -17.21 0.74
C SER A 370 -16.43 -16.48 2.06
N TYR A 371 -16.63 -15.17 1.98
CA TYR A 371 -17.33 -14.43 3.01
C TYR A 371 -18.74 -15.01 3.08
N SER A 372 -18.88 -16.08 3.84
CA SER A 372 -20.15 -16.66 4.25
C SER A 372 -20.02 -17.01 5.73
N ASP A 373 -20.89 -16.36 6.49
CA ASP A 373 -21.23 -16.60 7.89
C ASP A 373 -20.32 -15.98 8.97
N PHE A 374 -20.82 -14.86 9.50
CA PHE A 374 -20.69 -14.42 10.89
C PHE A 374 -21.14 -15.55 11.84
N ASN A 375 -20.37 -16.62 11.99
CA ASN A 375 -20.71 -17.65 12.98
C ASN A 375 -19.53 -18.43 13.57
N GLU A 376 -18.29 -17.94 13.42
CA GLU A 376 -17.21 -18.35 14.31
C GLU A 376 -17.03 -17.30 15.42
N GLN A 377 -17.26 -17.72 16.66
CA GLN A 377 -17.13 -16.89 17.86
C GLN A 377 -15.71 -16.32 17.97
N SER A 378 -15.59 -14.98 17.90
CA SER A 378 -14.32 -14.27 18.10
C SER A 378 -13.73 -14.61 19.49
N LYS A 379 -12.40 -14.64 19.60
CA LYS A 379 -11.73 -14.83 20.90
C LYS A 379 -12.14 -13.79 21.94
N VAL A 380 -12.50 -12.59 21.51
CA VAL A 380 -12.98 -11.52 22.39
C VAL A 380 -14.34 -11.86 22.99
N GLU A 381 -15.22 -12.52 22.22
CA GLU A 381 -16.53 -12.96 22.68
C GLU A 381 -16.39 -14.04 23.76
N LYS A 382 -15.40 -14.94 23.62
CA LYS A 382 -15.04 -15.91 24.68
C LYS A 382 -14.48 -15.24 25.94
N LEU A 383 -13.82 -14.09 25.80
CA LEU A 383 -13.17 -13.38 26.91
C LEU A 383 -14.13 -12.44 27.66
N LEU A 384 -15.04 -11.78 26.95
CA LEU A 384 -16.08 -10.92 27.53
C LEU A 384 -17.25 -11.72 28.12
N GLY A 385 -17.40 -12.98 27.71
CA GLY A 385 -18.55 -13.82 28.03
C GLY A 385 -19.73 -13.46 27.12
N SER A 386 -20.30 -14.44 26.43
CA SER A 386 -21.44 -14.23 25.54
C SER A 386 -22.61 -13.61 26.32
N GLY A 387 -23.08 -12.43 25.91
CA GLY A 387 -24.15 -11.70 26.58
C GLY A 387 -24.25 -10.23 26.14
N GLU A 388 -25.23 -9.53 26.70
CA GLU A 388 -25.61 -8.16 26.29
C GLU A 388 -24.45 -7.15 26.40
N VAL A 389 -23.53 -7.34 27.35
CA VAL A 389 -22.34 -6.47 27.51
C VAL A 389 -21.34 -6.67 26.37
N ALA A 390 -21.13 -7.92 25.92
CA ALA A 390 -20.27 -8.20 24.78
C ALA A 390 -20.86 -7.60 23.50
N ASP A 391 -22.18 -7.73 23.29
CA ASP A 391 -22.87 -7.14 22.14
C ASP A 391 -22.73 -5.61 22.10
N ILE A 392 -22.79 -4.96 23.27
CA ILE A 392 -22.63 -3.52 23.41
C ILE A 392 -21.18 -3.09 23.12
N LEU A 393 -20.19 -3.76 23.71
CA LEU A 393 -18.77 -3.39 23.54
C LEU A 393 -18.21 -3.72 22.15
N LEU A 394 -18.78 -4.72 21.47
CA LEU A 394 -18.43 -5.11 20.10
C LEU A 394 -19.26 -4.37 19.03
N TRP A 395 -20.09 -3.39 19.42
CA TRP A 395 -20.90 -2.58 18.50
C TRP A 395 -21.84 -3.38 17.60
N ARG A 396 -22.38 -4.51 18.07
CA ARG A 396 -23.34 -5.33 17.30
C ARG A 396 -24.65 -4.60 17.01
N ASP A 397 -25.09 -3.73 17.92
CA ASP A 397 -26.20 -2.79 17.74
C ASP A 397 -25.66 -1.36 17.91
N GLU A 398 -25.29 -0.73 16.79
CA GLU A 398 -24.68 0.60 16.77
C GLU A 398 -25.49 1.64 17.55
N LYS A 399 -26.83 1.55 17.50
CA LYS A 399 -27.71 2.52 18.18
C LYS A 399 -27.67 2.31 19.68
N LYS A 400 -27.75 1.06 20.15
CA LYS A 400 -27.65 0.77 21.58
C LYS A 400 -26.25 1.09 22.11
N SER A 401 -25.20 0.61 21.46
CA SER A 401 -23.81 0.84 21.86
C SER A 401 -23.47 2.32 21.94
N PHE A 402 -23.87 3.11 20.94
CA PHE A 402 -23.68 4.55 20.95
C PHE A 402 -24.47 5.23 22.07
N THR A 403 -25.70 4.77 22.34
CA THR A 403 -26.52 5.31 23.44
C THR A 403 -25.90 5.05 24.80
N TYR A 404 -25.40 3.83 25.06
CA TYR A 404 -24.71 3.49 26.30
C TYR A 404 -23.38 4.25 26.45
N PHE A 405 -22.59 4.37 25.36
CA PHE A 405 -21.36 5.15 25.36
C PHE A 405 -21.63 6.63 25.66
N LEU A 406 -22.64 7.23 25.03
CA LEU A 406 -23.04 8.61 25.25
C LEU A 406 -23.54 8.82 26.68
N ALA A 407 -24.40 7.92 27.19
CA ALA A 407 -24.90 7.99 28.56
C ALA A 407 -23.78 7.89 29.60
N LEU A 408 -22.84 6.96 29.41
CA LEU A 408 -21.71 6.75 30.32
C LEU A 408 -20.71 7.92 30.25
N SER A 409 -20.50 8.50 29.06
CA SER A 409 -19.70 9.71 28.87
C SER A 409 -20.33 10.94 29.52
N LEU A 410 -21.65 11.10 29.44
CA LEU A 410 -22.39 12.18 30.11
C LEU A 410 -22.35 12.02 31.64
N LEU A 411 -22.51 10.81 32.15
CA LEU A 411 -22.33 10.51 33.58
C LEU A 411 -20.91 10.82 34.04
N PHE A 412 -19.90 10.40 33.27
CA PHE A 412 -18.50 10.70 33.55
C PHE A 412 -18.24 12.22 33.59
N TYR A 413 -18.79 12.97 32.62
CA TYR A 413 -18.72 14.43 32.60
C TYR A 413 -19.38 15.06 33.84
N TRP A 414 -20.56 14.58 34.23
CA TRP A 414 -21.32 15.10 35.37
C TRP A 414 -20.62 14.88 36.71
N PHE A 415 -20.01 13.70 36.90
CA PHE A 415 -19.37 13.34 38.17
C PHE A 415 -17.95 13.85 38.30
N PHE A 416 -17.16 13.87 37.22
CA PHE A 416 -15.71 14.09 37.32
C PHE A 416 -15.21 15.37 36.65
N LEU A 417 -15.81 15.82 35.54
CA LEU A 417 -15.34 17.01 34.80
C LEU A 417 -16.02 18.32 35.23
N CYS A 418 -17.19 18.26 35.86
CA CYS A 418 -17.92 19.44 36.31
C CYS A 418 -17.28 20.16 37.53
N GLY A 419 -16.13 19.71 38.03
CA GLY A 419 -15.42 20.32 39.16
C GLY A 419 -16.19 20.27 40.49
N ARG A 420 -17.22 19.42 40.60
CA ARG A 420 -18.08 19.27 41.78
C ARG A 420 -17.60 18.10 42.64
N THR A 421 -17.87 18.16 43.93
CA THR A 421 -17.67 17.01 44.81
C THR A 421 -18.70 15.93 44.49
N PHE A 422 -18.29 14.66 44.63
CA PHE A 422 -19.17 13.50 44.38
C PHE A 422 -20.52 13.61 45.10
N ALA A 423 -20.50 13.99 46.38
CA ALA A 423 -21.71 14.20 47.19
C ALA A 423 -22.65 15.26 46.59
N SER A 424 -22.12 16.37 46.06
CA SER A 424 -22.94 17.41 45.41
C SER A 424 -23.55 16.91 44.11
N SER A 425 -22.81 16.15 43.31
CA SER A 425 -23.31 15.56 42.06
C SER A 425 -24.40 14.52 42.30
N VAL A 426 -24.25 13.65 43.32
CA VAL A 426 -25.29 12.68 43.74
C VAL A 426 -26.55 13.40 44.20
N SER A 427 -26.42 14.41 45.07
CA SER A 427 -27.59 15.16 45.58
C SER A 427 -28.38 15.83 44.46
N LYS A 428 -27.70 16.44 43.48
CA LYS A 428 -28.36 17.06 42.32
C LYS A 428 -29.00 16.04 41.39
N LEU A 429 -28.38 14.87 41.21
CA LEU A 429 -28.96 13.78 40.42
C LEU A 429 -30.23 13.24 41.09
N LEU A 430 -30.19 13.00 42.40
CA LEU A 430 -31.37 12.58 43.18
C LEU A 430 -32.48 13.63 43.13
N LEU A 431 -32.13 14.92 43.18
CA LEU A 431 -33.08 16.01 43.04
C LEU A 431 -33.74 15.99 41.64
N LEU A 432 -32.96 15.82 40.58
CA LEU A 432 -33.46 15.74 39.20
C LEU A 432 -34.35 14.51 39.00
N VAL A 433 -33.97 13.35 39.54
CA VAL A 433 -34.80 12.13 39.54
C VAL A 433 -36.11 12.37 40.31
N SER A 434 -36.06 13.04 41.46
CA SER A 434 -37.25 13.36 42.25
C SER A 434 -38.20 14.29 41.49
N PHE A 435 -37.68 15.33 40.83
CA PHE A 435 -38.47 16.21 39.96
C PHE A 435 -39.05 15.47 38.75
N GLY A 436 -38.26 14.58 38.13
CA GLY A 436 -38.71 13.75 37.00
C GLY A 436 -39.83 12.79 37.39
N LEU A 437 -39.69 12.10 38.53
CA LEU A 437 -40.71 11.20 39.08
C LEU A 437 -41.98 11.97 39.48
N TYR A 438 -41.82 13.14 40.09
CA TYR A 438 -42.95 14.01 40.44
C TYR A 438 -43.68 14.52 39.18
N GLY A 439 -42.94 14.98 38.17
CA GLY A 439 -43.49 15.39 36.89
C GLY A 439 -44.22 14.25 36.18
N TYR A 440 -43.61 13.06 36.13
CA TYR A 440 -44.23 11.86 35.56
C TYR A 440 -45.50 11.44 36.30
N GLY A 441 -45.54 11.59 37.62
CA GLY A 441 -46.73 11.34 38.43
C GLY A 441 -47.89 12.30 38.17
N ILE A 442 -47.62 13.50 37.63
CA ILE A 442 -48.63 14.51 37.29
C ILE A 442 -49.09 14.40 35.82
N LEU A 443 -48.36 13.67 34.96
CA LEU A 443 -48.72 13.53 33.56
C LEU A 443 -50.09 12.83 33.39
N PRO A 444 -51.07 13.42 32.68
CA PRO A 444 -52.31 12.74 32.37
C PRO A 444 -52.07 11.51 31.47
N PRO A 445 -52.88 10.44 31.59
CA PRO A 445 -52.65 9.16 30.91
C PRO A 445 -52.74 9.21 29.37
N LYS A 446 -53.17 10.34 28.81
CA LYS A 446 -53.16 10.62 27.37
C LYS A 446 -52.57 12.00 27.12
N ILE A 447 -51.43 12.05 26.44
CA ILE A 447 -50.85 13.28 25.91
C ILE A 447 -50.61 13.06 24.42
N LEU A 448 -51.21 13.91 23.57
CA LEU A 448 -50.97 13.93 22.11
C LEU A 448 -51.05 12.56 21.43
N GLY A 449 -51.99 11.70 21.84
CA GLY A 449 -52.23 10.38 21.22
C GLY A 449 -51.34 9.23 21.72
N LEU A 450 -50.39 9.47 22.63
CA LEU A 450 -49.55 8.43 23.24
C LEU A 450 -50.10 8.04 24.62
N THR A 451 -50.25 6.74 24.88
CA THR A 451 -50.69 6.18 26.16
C THR A 451 -49.48 5.99 27.08
N VAL A 452 -49.43 6.76 28.19
CA VAL A 452 -48.36 6.67 29.18
C VAL A 452 -48.77 5.65 30.26
N LYS A 453 -48.02 4.54 30.39
CA LYS A 453 -48.26 3.53 31.46
C LYS A 453 -47.83 4.10 32.82
N SER A 454 -48.71 4.12 33.82
CA SER A 454 -48.34 4.50 35.19
C SER A 454 -47.33 3.51 35.79
N LEU A 455 -46.28 3.99 36.46
CA LEU A 455 -45.34 3.12 37.19
C LEU A 455 -46.08 2.37 38.32
N SER A 456 -45.80 1.08 38.46
CA SER A 456 -46.28 0.27 39.58
C SER A 456 -45.48 0.55 40.85
N LEU A 457 -46.14 0.61 42.02
CA LEU A 457 -45.52 0.77 43.35
C LEU A 457 -44.49 -0.34 43.65
N SER A 458 -44.66 -1.52 43.06
CA SER A 458 -43.73 -2.65 43.19
C SER A 458 -42.32 -2.35 42.66
N CYS A 459 -42.13 -1.31 41.83
CA CYS A 459 -40.81 -0.90 41.35
C CYS A 459 -39.97 -0.16 42.41
N PHE A 460 -40.57 0.23 43.54
CA PHE A 460 -39.91 1.01 44.59
C PHE A 460 -39.69 0.24 45.90
N GLU A 461 -40.08 -1.04 45.97
CA GLU A 461 -39.82 -1.88 47.13
C GLU A 461 -38.44 -2.55 47.01
N ILE A 462 -37.54 -2.21 47.94
CA ILE A 462 -36.24 -2.89 48.04
C ILE A 462 -36.45 -4.19 48.82
N PRO A 463 -36.05 -5.37 48.29
CA PRO A 463 -36.19 -6.63 49.00
C PRO A 463 -35.44 -6.60 50.35
N GLU A 464 -36.08 -7.05 51.42
CA GLU A 464 -35.48 -7.07 52.77
C GLU A 464 -34.17 -7.88 52.80
N MET A 465 -34.10 -8.94 51.99
CA MET A 465 -32.89 -9.76 51.80
C MET A 465 -31.71 -8.95 51.24
N ALA A 466 -31.95 -8.06 50.27
CA ALA A 466 -30.90 -7.24 49.67
C ALA A 466 -30.31 -6.25 50.68
N VAL A 467 -31.15 -5.70 51.57
CA VAL A 467 -30.69 -4.79 52.63
C VAL A 467 -29.87 -5.55 53.67
N LYS A 468 -30.31 -6.74 54.09
CA LYS A 468 -29.57 -7.57 55.07
C LYS A 468 -28.20 -8.00 54.53
N ASP A 469 -28.13 -8.44 53.27
CA ASP A 469 -26.86 -8.84 52.63
C ASP A 469 -25.90 -7.66 52.49
N MET A 470 -26.41 -6.47 52.13
CA MET A 470 -25.61 -5.26 52.06
C MET A 470 -25.02 -4.90 53.43
N ILE A 471 -25.84 -4.89 54.49
CA ILE A 471 -25.38 -4.59 55.84
C ILE A 471 -24.35 -5.61 56.32
N ALA A 472 -24.58 -6.90 56.06
CA ALA A 472 -23.65 -7.98 56.41
C ALA A 472 -22.29 -7.82 55.71
N THR A 473 -22.31 -7.43 54.42
CA THR A 473 -21.09 -7.21 53.63
C THR A 473 -20.30 -6.01 54.15
N ILE A 474 -20.97 -4.91 54.51
CA ILE A 474 -20.33 -3.71 55.08
C ILE A 474 -19.70 -4.05 56.43
N ALA A 475 -20.43 -4.76 57.30
CA ALA A 475 -19.92 -5.18 58.60
C ALA A 475 -18.70 -6.11 58.46
N TYR A 476 -18.74 -7.06 57.52
CA TYR A 476 -17.60 -7.92 57.21
C TYR A 476 -16.37 -7.14 56.74
N LEU A 477 -16.54 -6.20 55.80
CA LEU A 477 -15.45 -5.36 55.29
C LEU A 477 -14.83 -4.48 56.39
N TRP A 478 -15.68 -3.88 57.24
CA TRP A 478 -15.24 -3.07 58.37
C TRP A 478 -14.41 -3.90 59.36
N ASN A 479 -14.93 -5.04 59.78
CA ASN A 479 -14.25 -5.93 60.73
C ASN A 479 -12.92 -6.45 60.16
N ARG A 480 -12.88 -6.76 58.86
CA ARG A 480 -11.65 -7.16 58.17
C ARG A 480 -10.61 -6.04 58.12
N GLY A 481 -11.03 -4.81 57.81
CA GLY A 481 -10.16 -3.63 57.81
C GLY A 481 -9.57 -3.34 59.20
N VAL A 482 -10.39 -3.39 60.25
CA VAL A 482 -9.94 -3.26 61.65
C VAL A 482 -8.96 -4.37 62.03
N GLY A 483 -9.18 -5.60 61.54
CA GLY A 483 -8.25 -6.71 61.71
C GLY A 483 -6.86 -6.42 61.14
N TYR A 484 -6.79 -5.90 59.92
CA TYR A 484 -5.51 -5.50 59.31
C TYR A 484 -4.84 -4.34 60.05
N MET A 485 -5.61 -3.34 60.50
CA MET A 485 -5.07 -2.23 61.30
C MET A 485 -4.49 -2.71 62.64
N ARG A 486 -5.13 -3.69 63.29
CA ARG A 486 -4.61 -4.31 64.52
C ARG A 486 -3.29 -5.05 64.25
N GLN A 487 -3.19 -5.81 63.16
CA GLN A 487 -1.94 -6.48 62.77
C GLN A 487 -0.83 -5.48 62.45
N LEU A 488 -1.16 -4.38 61.75
CA LEU A 488 -0.20 -3.30 61.45
C LEU A 488 0.30 -2.62 62.73
N ALA A 489 -0.57 -2.42 63.73
CA ALA A 489 -0.25 -1.79 65.00
C ALA A 489 0.62 -2.67 65.92
N GLN A 490 0.57 -3.99 65.75
CA GLN A 490 1.42 -4.93 66.50
C GLN A 490 2.86 -4.99 65.97
N GLY A 491 3.09 -4.58 64.71
CA GLY A 491 4.44 -4.41 64.15
C GLY A 491 5.15 -5.71 63.74
N ASP A 492 4.46 -6.86 63.79
CA ASP A 492 5.09 -8.17 63.61
C ASP A 492 5.33 -8.57 62.14
N ASP A 493 4.67 -7.93 61.16
CA ASP A 493 4.71 -8.36 59.75
C ASP A 493 4.99 -7.22 58.76
N TRP A 494 6.24 -7.18 58.28
CA TRP A 494 6.72 -6.21 57.29
C TRP A 494 6.06 -6.38 55.92
N ASP A 495 5.63 -7.58 55.52
CA ASP A 495 4.99 -7.82 54.22
C ASP A 495 3.61 -7.17 54.18
N ILE A 496 2.85 -7.23 55.28
CA ILE A 496 1.57 -6.53 55.42
C ILE A 496 1.79 -5.01 55.40
N PHE A 497 2.82 -4.50 56.08
CA PHE A 497 3.16 -3.08 56.07
C PHE A 497 3.47 -2.57 54.65
N PHE A 498 4.35 -3.24 53.89
CA PHE A 498 4.69 -2.81 52.54
C PHE A 498 3.51 -2.92 51.58
N LYS A 499 2.66 -3.96 51.68
CA LYS A 499 1.41 -4.05 50.90
C LYS A 499 0.46 -2.90 51.21
N PHE A 500 0.31 -2.53 52.49
CA PHE A 500 -0.57 -1.45 52.90
C PHE A 500 -0.01 -0.07 52.48
N ALA A 501 1.29 0.16 52.68
CA ALA A 501 1.97 1.39 52.28
C ALA A 501 1.98 1.57 50.75
N ALA A 502 2.26 0.51 49.99
CA ALA A 502 2.18 0.53 48.53
C ALA A 502 0.74 0.78 48.07
N SER A 503 -0.26 0.11 48.67
CA SER A 503 -1.67 0.32 48.36
C SER A 503 -2.12 1.76 48.64
N LEU A 504 -1.72 2.35 49.79
CA LEU A 504 -1.99 3.75 50.10
C LEU A 504 -1.25 4.72 49.18
N TYR A 505 -0.03 4.39 48.76
CA TYR A 505 0.72 5.19 47.79
C TYR A 505 0.07 5.14 46.40
N PHE A 506 -0.38 3.96 45.96
CA PHE A 506 -1.20 3.80 44.77
C PHE A 506 -2.51 4.57 44.91
N LEU A 507 -3.22 4.48 46.04
CA LEU A 507 -4.44 5.25 46.31
C LEU A 507 -4.19 6.75 46.24
N LYS A 508 -3.02 7.23 46.72
CA LYS A 508 -2.59 8.63 46.61
C LYS A 508 -2.30 9.04 45.17
N LEU A 509 -1.59 8.20 44.41
CA LEU A 509 -1.30 8.42 42.99
C LEU A 509 -2.59 8.47 42.16
N ILE A 510 -3.51 7.56 42.48
CA ILE A 510 -4.86 7.45 41.93
C ILE A 510 -5.66 8.69 42.32
N SER A 511 -5.62 9.18 43.57
CA SER A 511 -6.36 10.37 44.06
C SER A 511 -5.92 11.71 43.46
N SER A 512 -4.73 11.77 42.85
CA SER A 512 -4.28 12.93 42.08
C SER A 512 -5.15 13.16 40.84
N GLN A 513 -5.08 14.34 40.20
CA GLN A 513 -5.83 14.70 38.98
C GLN A 513 -5.72 13.64 37.83
N ALA A 514 -4.75 12.73 37.92
CA ALA A 514 -4.64 11.54 37.10
C ALA A 514 -5.88 10.60 37.15
N LEU A 515 -6.66 10.50 38.25
CA LEU A 515 -7.80 9.56 38.31
C LEU A 515 -8.81 9.79 37.20
N THR A 516 -9.18 11.06 37.05
CA THR A 516 -10.24 11.47 36.14
C THR A 516 -9.79 11.21 34.72
N VAL A 517 -8.54 11.56 34.40
CA VAL A 517 -7.94 11.29 33.09
C VAL A 517 -7.85 9.79 32.81
N VAL A 518 -7.39 8.99 33.77
CA VAL A 518 -7.26 7.53 33.61
C VAL A 518 -8.61 6.85 33.42
N ILE A 519 -9.64 7.24 34.19
CA ILE A 519 -11.00 6.70 34.02
C ILE A 519 -11.60 7.11 32.67
N GLY A 520 -11.43 8.36 32.25
CA GLY A 520 -11.91 8.83 30.95
C GLY A 520 -11.23 8.12 29.79
N VAL A 521 -9.91 7.93 29.87
CA VAL A 521 -9.13 7.15 28.90
C VAL A 521 -9.60 5.70 28.89
N ALA A 522 -9.72 5.05 30.06
CA ALA A 522 -10.19 3.67 30.17
C ALA A 522 -11.61 3.48 29.59
N LEU A 523 -12.51 4.44 29.80
CA LEU A 523 -13.85 4.43 29.23
C LEU A 523 -13.81 4.45 27.69
N VAL A 524 -13.03 5.36 27.09
CA VAL A 524 -12.90 5.42 25.62
C VAL A 524 -12.26 4.13 25.09
N PHE A 525 -11.17 3.68 25.71
CA PHE A 525 -10.48 2.45 25.31
C PHE A 525 -11.38 1.22 25.44
N ALA A 526 -12.24 1.12 26.45
CA ALA A 526 -13.16 -0.01 26.58
C ALA A 526 -14.12 -0.12 25.39
N PHE A 527 -14.59 1.00 24.82
CA PHE A 527 -15.51 0.98 23.68
C PHE A 527 -14.83 0.94 22.32
N THR A 528 -13.51 1.17 22.24
CA THR A 528 -12.76 1.16 20.96
C THR A 528 -11.84 -0.05 20.83
N LEU A 529 -11.19 -0.49 21.91
CA LEU A 529 -10.13 -1.49 21.86
C LEU A 529 -10.65 -2.88 21.50
N PHE A 530 -11.80 -3.29 22.04
CA PHE A 530 -12.39 -4.60 21.74
C PHE A 530 -12.93 -4.69 20.32
N PHE A 531 -13.57 -3.62 19.84
CA PHE A 531 -14.00 -3.49 18.45
C PHE A 531 -12.82 -3.55 17.47
N ILE A 532 -11.75 -2.79 17.75
CA ILE A 532 -10.53 -2.82 16.93
C ILE A 532 -9.88 -4.21 16.99
N TYR A 533 -9.79 -4.84 18.16
CA TYR A 533 -9.17 -6.16 18.24
C TYR A 533 -9.95 -7.22 17.47
N GLU A 534 -11.29 -7.24 17.54
CA GLU A 534 -12.12 -8.17 16.76
C GLU A 534 -11.94 -7.95 15.25
N GLN A 535 -11.92 -6.70 14.80
CA GLN A 535 -11.78 -6.37 13.38
C GLN A 535 -10.39 -6.73 12.81
N TYR A 536 -9.37 -6.82 13.67
CA TYR A 536 -7.97 -7.04 13.29
C TYR A 536 -7.36 -8.28 13.97
N GLU A 537 -8.19 -9.25 14.39
CA GLU A 537 -7.80 -10.38 15.25
C GLU A 537 -6.64 -11.19 14.65
N SER A 538 -6.71 -11.52 13.35
CA SER A 538 -5.66 -12.29 12.65
C SER A 538 -4.34 -11.54 12.49
N GLU A 539 -4.39 -10.21 12.34
CA GLU A 539 -3.22 -9.36 12.13
C GLU A 539 -2.49 -9.09 13.45
N ILE A 540 -3.27 -8.79 14.50
CA ILE A 540 -2.75 -8.56 15.86
C ILE A 540 -2.15 -9.85 16.41
N ASP A 541 -2.79 -11.00 16.19
CA ASP A 541 -2.23 -12.29 16.61
C ASP A 541 -0.97 -12.65 15.82
N GLY A 542 -0.91 -12.34 14.53
CA GLY A 542 0.29 -12.50 13.71
C GLY A 542 1.46 -11.64 14.21
N PHE A 543 1.20 -10.37 14.50
CA PHE A 543 2.17 -9.44 15.09
C PHE A 543 2.61 -9.87 16.48
N ALA A 544 1.68 -10.29 17.34
CA ALA A 544 1.97 -10.79 18.68
C ALA A 544 2.86 -12.04 18.62
N LYS A 545 2.64 -12.93 17.66
CA LYS A 545 3.45 -14.13 17.45
C LYS A 545 4.86 -13.79 16.96
N LEU A 546 4.99 -12.82 16.05
CA LEU A 546 6.28 -12.32 15.58
C LEU A 546 7.05 -11.61 16.70
N LEU A 547 6.39 -10.75 17.47
CA LEU A 547 6.98 -10.10 18.64
C LEU A 547 7.42 -11.13 19.67
N PHE A 548 6.57 -12.10 20.01
CA PHE A 548 6.88 -13.16 20.95
C PHE A 548 8.09 -13.99 20.51
N ASN A 549 8.12 -14.40 19.25
CA ASN A 549 9.26 -15.14 18.68
C ASN A 549 10.53 -14.28 18.68
N SER A 550 10.43 -12.99 18.35
CA SER A 550 11.57 -12.06 18.37
C SER A 550 12.10 -11.85 19.79
N THR A 551 11.22 -11.65 20.77
CA THR A 551 11.60 -11.55 22.18
C THR A 551 12.20 -12.86 22.70
N MET A 552 11.70 -14.03 22.29
CA MET A 552 12.26 -15.33 22.66
C MET A 552 13.63 -15.58 22.03
N LEU A 553 13.87 -15.12 20.81
CA LEU A 553 15.19 -15.17 20.16
C LEU A 553 16.19 -14.23 20.86
N VAL A 554 15.75 -13.02 21.23
CA VAL A 554 16.57 -12.08 22.01
C VAL A 554 16.85 -12.64 23.41
N PHE A 555 15.85 -13.23 24.09
CA PHE A 555 16.02 -13.88 25.38
C PHE A 555 16.94 -15.10 25.29
N GLY A 556 16.84 -15.88 24.21
CA GLY A 556 17.73 -17.01 23.93
C GLY A 556 19.17 -16.57 23.69
N SER A 557 19.37 -15.47 22.95
CA SER A 557 20.69 -14.89 22.70
C SER A 557 21.29 -14.24 23.94
N LEU A 558 20.47 -13.58 24.77
CA LEU A 558 20.87 -13.12 26.11
C LEU A 558 21.27 -14.31 26.98
N ARG A 559 20.52 -15.41 26.94
CA ARG A 559 20.83 -16.62 27.71
C ARG A 559 22.15 -17.27 27.32
N THR A 560 22.57 -17.17 26.06
CA THR A 560 23.88 -17.67 25.61
C THR A 560 25.05 -16.72 25.88
N ASN A 561 24.78 -15.42 26.09
CA ASN A 561 25.80 -14.39 26.26
C ASN A 561 25.99 -13.94 27.73
N VAL A 562 25.22 -14.50 28.68
CA VAL A 562 25.34 -14.19 30.11
C VAL A 562 26.43 -15.07 30.75
N PRO A 563 27.37 -14.50 31.54
CA PRO A 563 28.39 -15.27 32.25
C PRO A 563 27.78 -16.31 33.21
N ALA A 564 28.40 -17.48 33.34
CA ALA A 564 27.90 -18.60 34.15
C ALA A 564 27.59 -18.24 35.62
N SER A 565 28.28 -17.25 36.18
CA SER A 565 28.05 -16.74 37.54
C SER A 565 26.71 -16.00 37.70
N VAL A 566 26.28 -15.26 36.68
CA VAL A 566 24.99 -14.53 36.66
C VAL A 566 23.84 -15.49 36.36
N GLN A 567 24.10 -16.52 35.55
CA GLN A 567 23.13 -17.57 35.25
C GLN A 567 22.76 -18.39 36.51
N LEU A 568 23.76 -18.77 37.31
CA LEU A 568 23.56 -19.41 38.63
C LEU A 568 22.82 -18.51 39.63
N PHE A 569 23.08 -17.21 39.60
CA PHE A 569 22.41 -16.24 40.48
C PHE A 569 20.91 -16.10 40.16
N LEU A 570 20.57 -16.06 38.86
CA LEU A 570 19.19 -15.96 38.37
C LEU A 570 18.38 -17.25 38.54
N GLU A 571 19.03 -18.42 38.46
CA GLU A 571 18.42 -19.71 38.76
C GLU A 571 18.14 -19.89 40.26
N ASN A 572 19.07 -19.47 41.15
CA ASN A 572 18.88 -19.56 42.60
C ASN A 572 17.76 -18.66 43.14
N HIS A 573 17.41 -17.57 42.45
CA HIS A 573 16.30 -16.68 42.84
C HIS A 573 14.97 -17.01 42.13
N GLY A 574 14.90 -18.13 41.40
CA GLY A 574 13.65 -18.64 40.82
C GLY A 574 13.09 -17.82 39.65
N ILE A 575 13.86 -16.88 39.11
CA ILE A 575 13.45 -16.00 38.00
C ILE A 575 13.47 -16.78 36.67
N TRP A 576 14.33 -17.80 36.55
CA TRP A 576 14.36 -18.73 35.42
C TRP A 576 13.87 -20.12 35.85
N ARG A 577 12.73 -20.57 35.31
CA ARG A 577 12.27 -21.96 35.46
C ARG A 577 12.53 -22.75 34.18
N HIS A 578 13.12 -23.94 34.33
CA HIS A 578 13.30 -24.89 33.24
C HIS A 578 11.93 -25.35 32.71
N GLY A 579 11.56 -24.94 31.50
CA GLY A 579 10.55 -25.63 30.73
C GLY A 579 11.09 -27.02 30.38
N LYS A 580 10.57 -28.08 31.04
CA LYS A 580 10.80 -29.46 30.63
C LYS A 580 10.00 -29.71 29.35
N GLY A 581 10.69 -29.64 28.20
CA GLY A 581 10.20 -30.14 26.93
C GLY A 581 10.53 -31.63 26.76
N HIS A 582 9.54 -32.38 26.29
CA HIS A 582 9.61 -33.70 25.66
C HIS A 582 10.08 -34.92 26.48
N ALA A 583 9.09 -35.65 26.99
CA ALA A 583 9.21 -37.08 27.28
C ALA A 583 9.55 -37.84 25.99
N THR A 584 10.70 -38.51 26.03
CA THR A 584 11.17 -39.49 25.06
C THR A 584 10.26 -40.72 25.14
N ILE A 585 9.53 -41.00 24.06
CA ILE A 585 8.91 -42.31 23.84
C ILE A 585 10.06 -43.30 23.61
N LYS A 586 10.42 -44.07 24.65
CA LYS A 586 11.24 -45.27 24.51
C LYS A 586 10.30 -46.44 24.20
N HIS A 587 10.43 -46.98 22.99
CA HIS A 587 10.07 -48.36 22.71
C HIS A 587 10.87 -49.30 23.62
N GLN A 588 10.19 -50.19 24.35
CA GLN A 588 10.66 -51.56 24.51
C GLN A 588 9.55 -52.52 25.00
N LYS A 589 9.34 -53.53 24.15
CA LYS A 589 8.58 -54.78 24.28
C LYS A 589 7.05 -54.72 24.19
#